data_AF-A0A530QKR5-F1
#
_entry.id   AF-A0A530QKR5-F1
#
_cell.length_a   1.000
_cell.length_b   1.000
_cell.length_c   1.000
_cell.angle_alpha   90.00
_cell.angle_beta   90.00
_cell.angle_gamma   90.00
#
_symmetry.space_group_name_H-M   'P 1'
#
loop_
_entity.id
_entity.type
_entity.pdbx_description
1 polymer ?
#
loop_
_entity_poly.entity_id
_entity_poly.type
_entity_poly.pdbx_seq_one_letter_code
_entity_poly.pdbx_strand_id
1 'polypeptide(L)' 'MAGVQVSNLSRNFGAHKALDDVSIDFADGGFYALLGPSGSGKT' A
#
# COMPACT_ATOMS: atom_id res chain seq x y z
N MET A 1 15.06 0.14 -15.20
CA MET A 1 14.85 -0.83 -14.12
C MET A 1 14.50 -0.06 -12.87
N ALA A 2 13.28 -0.19 -12.36
CA ALA A 2 12.83 0.47 -11.13
C ALA A 2 11.82 -0.41 -10.39
N GLY A 3 12.27 -1.08 -9.32
CA GLY A 3 11.36 -1.68 -8.34
C GLY A 3 10.73 -0.60 -7.45
N VAL A 4 9.59 -0.91 -6.84
CA VAL A 4 8.91 -0.02 -5.89
C VAL A 4 8.91 -0.69 -4.52
N GLN A 5 9.53 -0.04 -3.55
CA GLN A 5 9.55 -0.50 -2.16
C GLN A 5 8.72 0.45 -1.29
N VAL A 6 7.82 -0.13 -0.51
CA VAL A 6 7.04 0.55 0.52
C VAL A 6 7.42 -0.08 1.85
N SER A 7 7.81 0.74 2.82
CA SER A 7 8.21 0.26 4.15
C SER A 7 7.50 1.09 5.22
N ASN A 8 6.89 0.39 6.17
CA ASN A 8 6.26 0.96 7.37
C ASN A 8 5.26 2.09 7.08
N LEU A 9 4.50 1.97 5.98
CA LEU A 9 3.55 2.98 5.57
C LEU A 9 2.34 3.00 6.51
N SER A 10 2.20 4.11 7.23
CA SER A 10 1.03 4.41 8.05
C SER A 10 0.36 5.68 7.56
N ARG A 11 -0.97 5.68 7.47
CA ARG A 11 -1.76 6.83 7.01
C ARG A 11 -3.05 6.96 7.78
N ASN A 12 -3.29 8.16 8.31
CA ASN A 12 -4.49 8.48 9.07
C ASN A 12 -5.26 9.62 8.41
N PHE A 13 -6.59 9.54 8.51
CA PHE A 13 -7.53 10.60 8.16
C PHE A 13 -8.35 10.94 9.41
N GLY A 14 -7.92 11.97 10.14
CA GLY A 14 -8.46 12.26 11.47
C GLY A 14 -8.23 11.08 12.42
N ALA A 15 -9.30 10.61 13.06
CA ALA A 15 -9.27 9.45 13.96
C ALA A 15 -9.20 8.09 13.22
N HIS A 16 -9.45 8.07 11.91
CA HIS A 16 -9.46 6.83 11.14
C HIS A 16 -8.06 6.49 10.64
N LYS A 17 -7.54 5.32 11.01
CA LYS A 17 -6.28 4.78 10.49
C LYS A 17 -6.57 3.99 9.21
N ALA A 18 -6.23 4.56 8.05
CA ALA A 18 -6.48 3.95 6.74
C ALA A 18 -5.39 2.94 6.34
N LEU A 19 -4.14 3.18 6.75
CA LEU A 19 -3.03 2.24 6.60
C LEU A 19 -2.28 2.14 7.92
N ASP A 20 -1.94 0.93 8.32
CA ASP A 20 -1.23 0.62 9.57
C ASP A 20 0.00 -0.22 9.28
N ASP A 21 1.19 0.39 9.39
CA ASP A 21 2.50 -0.26 9.26
C ASP A 21 2.63 -1.20 8.04
N VAL A 22 2.19 -0.75 6.87
CA VAL A 22 2.18 -1.56 5.64
C VAL A 22 3.54 -1.55 4.98
N SER A 23 4.11 -2.74 4.74
CA SER A 23 5.35 -2.92 3.99
C SER A 23 5.14 -3.88 2.82
N ILE A 24 5.47 -3.44 1.60
CA ILE A 24 5.26 -4.18 0.35
C ILE A 24 6.43 -3.90 -0.59
N ASP A 25 6.90 -4.95 -1.27
CA ASP A 25 7.92 -4.86 -2.31
C ASP A 25 7.34 -5.30 -3.67
N PHE A 26 7.48 -4.43 -4.67
CA PHE A 26 7.13 -4.69 -6.06
C PHE A 26 8.41 -4.76 -6.89
N ALA A 27 8.73 -5.97 -7.35
CA ALA A 27 9.88 -6.20 -8.21
C ALA A 27 9.69 -5.52 -9.58
N ASP A 28 10.80 -5.11 -10.20
CA ASP A 28 10.78 -4.50 -11.53
C ASP A 28 10.22 -5.47 -12.59
N GLY A 29 9.48 -4.93 -13.55
CA GLY A 29 8.87 -5.70 -14.64
C GLY A 29 7.65 -6.53 -14.24
N GLY A 30 7.21 -6.48 -12.98
CA GLY A 30 6.00 -7.16 -12.52
C GLY A 30 4.72 -6.36 -12.81
N PHE A 31 3.61 -7.08 -13.02
CA PHE A 31 2.26 -6.51 -13.10
C PHE A 31 1.50 -6.85 -11.82
N TYR A 32 1.09 -5.83 -11.08
CA TYR A 32 0.50 -5.98 -9.74
C TYR A 32 -0.85 -5.31 -9.65
N ALA A 33 -1.74 -5.87 -8.82
CA ALA A 33 -3.03 -5.30 -8.51
C ALA A 33 -3.27 -5.31 -6.99
N LEU A 34 -3.89 -4.24 -6.48
CA LEU A 34 -4.34 -4.16 -5.09
C LEU A 34 -5.83 -4.52 -5.06
N LEU A 35 -6.17 -5.64 -4.39
CA LEU A 35 -7.53 -6.14 -4.28
C LEU A 35 -8.07 -6.02 -2.85
N GLY A 36 -9.33 -5.63 -2.72
CA GLY A 36 -10.00 -5.50 -1.44
C GLY A 36 -11.33 -4.73 -1.51
N PRO A 37 -12.19 -4.84 -0.49
CA PRO A 37 -13.48 -4.16 -0.45
C PRO A 37 -13.35 -2.64 -0.44
N SER A 38 -14.43 -1.90 -0.72
CA SER A 38 -14.43 -0.43 -0.63
C SER A 38 -13.93 0.04 0.74
N GLY A 39 -13.08 1.07 0.75
CA GLY A 39 -12.47 1.60 1.98
C GLY A 39 -11.24 0.86 2.51
N SER A 40 -10.77 -0.22 1.87
CA SER A 40 -9.61 -0.99 2.38
C SER A 40 -8.23 -0.35 2.19
N GLY A 41 -8.12 0.95 1.88
CA GLY A 41 -6.83 1.66 1.75
C GLY A 41 -6.07 1.44 0.43
N LYS A 42 -6.74 1.03 -0.65
CA LYS A 42 -6.12 0.79 -1.98
C LYS A 42 -5.81 2.07 -2.78
N THR A 43 -6.40 3.20 -2.38
CA THR A 43 -6.38 4.50 -3.07
C THR A 43 -6.34 5.58 -2.02
#